data_AF-A0AAN6UDX0-F1
#
_entry.id   AF-A0AAN6UDX0-F1
#
_cell.length_a   1.000
_cell.length_b   1.000
_cell.length_c   1.000
_cell.angle_alpha   90.00
_cell.angle_beta   90.00
_cell.angle_gamma   90.00
#
_symmetry.space_group_name_H-M   'P 1'
#
loop_
_entity.id
_entity.type
_entity.pdbx_description
1 polymer ?
#
loop_
_entity_poly.entity_id
_entity_poly.type
_entity_poly.pdbx_seq_one_letter_code
_entity_poly.pdbx_strand_id
1 'polypeptide(L)'
;MRISMNLPSKRWSSFDGWDYNGMRERLQAALDNIDKPALLRHAERIKGQQVIMSEPFSAGQYWICFEMIAEDGSLVIARVRLPRHPDVPATVREEDEEYGIACEVATMEFVRQRLSAIPIPCLYAYEGPGSQLAADVGATYMLLEGFYGNTLQDVEFDICNLPVATQEHIMMQWTRVQAELATLTYSQIGSVCSISPSGEPIIGRLAASSSAELRDAGPFSRAVEYFTAVANATAGKLDSSARLGALVFRDILDKTTLFGDLGTVEQFPLNHMDLGTQNILVDDAFNFIAIIDWEFAQTAPWQVNRYPMPFPLLGSDTEDILRDPSHLAYRNVIRQDISRRIYCQKFQEAERTFQEEGRPLEGSFADTLNSSASRIYACFTSLGRLHQADRGLLREMVHFAFGWGANKVEQYLWELEQSV
;
A
#
# COMPACT_ATOMS: atom_id res chain seq x y z
N MET A 1 35.40 -18.22 -5.70
CA MET A 1 34.41 -19.25 -5.36
C MET A 1 33.06 -18.54 -5.26
N ARG A 2 32.33 -18.41 -6.38
CA ARG A 2 31.03 -17.71 -6.38
C ARG A 2 30.02 -18.64 -5.74
N ILE A 3 29.55 -18.31 -4.55
CA ILE A 3 28.32 -18.91 -4.03
C ILE A 3 27.27 -18.59 -5.09
N SER A 4 26.73 -19.62 -5.74
CA SER A 4 25.62 -19.48 -6.68
C SER A 4 24.39 -19.10 -5.86
N MET A 5 24.32 -17.84 -5.43
CA MET A 5 23.09 -17.31 -4.84
C MET A 5 22.02 -17.40 -5.92
N ASN A 6 20.88 -18.00 -5.58
CA ASN A 6 19.76 -18.07 -6.51
C ASN A 6 19.27 -16.66 -6.76
N LEU A 7 19.35 -16.22 -8.01
CA LEU A 7 18.84 -14.91 -8.42
C LEU A 7 17.35 -14.81 -8.10
N PRO A 8 16.89 -13.70 -7.49
CA PRO A 8 15.48 -13.43 -7.24
C PRO A 8 14.59 -13.64 -8.47
N SER A 9 15.06 -13.18 -9.63
CA SER A 9 14.32 -13.26 -10.89
C SER A 9 13.91 -14.68 -11.31
N LYS A 10 14.52 -15.73 -10.75
CA LYS A 10 14.07 -17.12 -11.00
C LYS A 10 12.63 -17.40 -10.57
N ARG A 11 12.06 -16.60 -9.66
CA ARG A 11 10.64 -16.69 -9.25
C ARG A 11 9.73 -15.75 -10.04
N TRP A 12 10.28 -14.92 -10.91
CA TRP A 12 9.48 -13.96 -11.67
C TRP A 12 8.76 -14.65 -12.81
N SER A 13 7.48 -14.31 -12.96
CA SER A 13 6.53 -15.02 -13.81
C SER A 13 6.51 -14.49 -15.26
N SER A 14 7.14 -13.33 -15.51
CA SER A 14 7.19 -12.69 -16.83
C SER A 14 5.80 -12.53 -17.45
N PHE A 15 5.43 -13.36 -18.43
CA PHE A 15 4.11 -13.30 -19.10
C PHE A 15 3.02 -14.14 -18.44
N ASP A 16 3.35 -14.96 -17.46
CA ASP A 16 2.36 -15.81 -16.81
C ASP A 16 1.30 -14.95 -16.12
N GLY A 17 0.02 -15.22 -16.42
CA GLY A 17 -1.12 -14.47 -15.90
C GLY A 17 -1.48 -13.21 -16.69
N TRP A 18 -0.79 -12.89 -17.79
CA TRP A 18 -1.07 -11.69 -18.61
C TRP A 18 -2.12 -11.88 -19.72
N ASP A 19 -2.64 -13.09 -19.90
CA ASP A 19 -3.63 -13.44 -20.93
C ASP A 19 -5.06 -12.95 -20.58
N TYR A 20 -5.22 -11.63 -20.41
CA TYR A 20 -6.51 -10.99 -20.15
C TYR A 20 -6.59 -9.59 -20.79
N ASN A 21 -7.76 -9.23 -21.32
CA ASN A 21 -8.10 -7.88 -21.80
C ASN A 21 -7.03 -7.19 -22.69
N GLY A 22 -6.27 -7.94 -23.49
CA GLY A 22 -5.21 -7.37 -24.34
C GLY A 22 -3.93 -6.93 -23.61
N MET A 23 -3.78 -7.29 -22.32
CA MET A 23 -2.66 -6.85 -21.49
C MET A 23 -1.35 -7.50 -21.89
N ARG A 24 -1.36 -8.75 -22.35
CA ARG A 24 -0.18 -9.44 -22.87
C ARG A 24 0.40 -8.71 -24.08
N GLU A 25 -0.43 -8.29 -25.02
CA GLU A 25 -0.03 -7.55 -26.22
C GLU A 25 0.53 -6.18 -25.84
N ARG A 26 -0.10 -5.49 -24.88
CA ARG A 26 0.42 -4.22 -24.33
C ARG A 26 1.81 -4.40 -23.73
N LEU A 27 2.01 -5.44 -22.92
CA LEU A 27 3.30 -5.75 -22.30
C LEU A 27 4.36 -6.11 -23.36
N GLN A 28 4.00 -6.95 -24.34
CA GLN A 28 4.90 -7.32 -25.43
C GLN A 28 5.32 -6.10 -26.26
N ALA A 29 4.36 -5.25 -26.64
CA ALA A 29 4.65 -4.03 -27.39
C ALA A 29 5.55 -3.06 -26.60
N ALA A 30 5.41 -3.00 -25.28
CA ALA A 30 6.32 -2.23 -24.44
C ALA A 30 7.74 -2.82 -24.47
N LEU A 31 7.87 -4.15 -24.31
CA LEU A 31 9.16 -4.84 -24.35
C LEU A 31 9.90 -4.67 -25.68
N ASP A 32 9.16 -4.68 -26.79
CA ASP A 32 9.72 -4.49 -28.13
C ASP A 32 10.27 -3.06 -28.35
N ASN A 33 9.73 -2.08 -27.64
CA ASN A 33 10.14 -0.68 -27.73
C ASN A 33 11.23 -0.26 -26.73
N ILE A 34 11.45 -1.04 -25.67
CA ILE A 34 12.45 -0.70 -24.63
C ILE A 34 13.86 -1.07 -25.12
N ASP A 35 14.74 -0.08 -25.24
CA ASP A 35 16.17 -0.30 -25.50
C ASP A 35 16.87 -0.78 -24.21
N LYS A 36 16.87 -2.10 -24.00
CA LYS A 36 17.56 -2.77 -22.88
C LYS A 36 19.07 -2.46 -22.85
N PRO A 37 19.81 -2.44 -23.98
CA PRO A 37 21.20 -1.97 -24.00
C PRO A 37 21.40 -0.55 -23.44
N ALA A 38 20.47 0.38 -23.64
CA ALA A 38 20.53 1.72 -23.05
C ALA A 38 20.41 1.69 -21.52
N LEU A 39 19.50 0.86 -20.98
CA LEU A 39 19.38 0.62 -19.55
C LEU A 39 20.68 0.06 -18.95
N LEU A 40 21.26 -0.96 -19.59
CA LEU A 40 22.54 -1.56 -19.18
C LEU A 40 23.64 -0.50 -19.14
N ARG A 41 23.81 0.29 -20.21
CA ARG A 41 24.83 1.37 -20.26
C ARG A 41 24.63 2.41 -19.17
N HIS A 42 23.40 2.69 -18.74
CA HIS A 42 23.17 3.60 -17.63
C HIS A 42 23.53 2.95 -16.28
N ALA A 43 23.09 1.71 -16.05
CA ALA A 43 23.43 0.96 -14.84
C ALA A 43 24.96 0.77 -14.69
N GLU A 44 25.68 0.48 -15.78
CA GLU A 44 27.14 0.36 -15.79
C GLU A 44 27.83 1.67 -15.40
N ARG A 45 27.33 2.82 -15.86
CA ARG A 45 27.86 4.14 -15.48
C ARG A 45 27.67 4.43 -13.99
N ILE A 46 26.53 4.06 -13.42
CA ILE A 46 26.23 4.22 -11.99
C ILE A 46 27.12 3.30 -11.15
N LYS A 47 27.24 2.03 -11.55
CA LYS A 47 27.95 1.02 -10.78
C LYS A 47 29.46 1.05 -10.99
N GLY A 48 29.95 1.64 -12.09
CA GLY A 48 31.37 1.66 -12.46
C GLY A 48 31.92 0.29 -12.86
N GLN A 49 31.05 -0.66 -13.19
CA GLN A 49 31.37 -2.05 -13.53
C GLN A 49 30.38 -2.57 -14.57
N GLN A 50 30.73 -3.65 -15.26
CA GLN A 50 29.80 -4.28 -16.20
C GLN A 50 28.58 -4.83 -15.47
N VAL A 51 27.43 -4.79 -16.14
CA VAL A 51 26.19 -5.38 -15.65
C VAL A 51 25.59 -6.27 -16.73
N ILE A 52 24.97 -7.37 -16.32
CA ILE A 52 24.20 -8.26 -17.20
C ILE A 52 22.74 -8.25 -16.77
N MET A 53 21.81 -8.39 -17.72
CA MET A 53 20.37 -8.46 -17.42
C MET A 53 19.93 -9.92 -17.34
N SER A 54 19.09 -10.24 -16.35
CA SER A 54 18.40 -11.52 -16.26
C SER A 54 17.35 -11.65 -17.37
N GLU A 55 17.14 -12.88 -17.84
CA GLU A 55 16.10 -13.19 -18.82
C GLU A 55 14.68 -12.99 -18.25
N PRO A 56 14.34 -13.53 -17.05
CA PRO A 56 13.04 -13.27 -16.47
C PRO A 56 12.89 -11.80 -16.07
N PHE A 57 11.70 -11.26 -16.30
CA PHE A 57 11.26 -9.96 -15.81
C PHE A 57 10.01 -10.12 -14.95
N SER A 58 9.74 -9.13 -14.10
CA SER A 58 8.46 -9.00 -13.39
C SER A 58 7.71 -7.81 -13.97
N ALA A 59 6.39 -7.85 -13.98
CA ALA A 59 5.59 -6.73 -14.45
C ALA A 59 4.31 -6.61 -13.64
N GLY A 60 3.96 -5.39 -13.27
CA GLY A 60 2.65 -5.00 -12.76
C GLY A 60 1.86 -4.24 -13.83
N GLN A 61 0.70 -3.70 -13.47
CA GLN A 61 -0.15 -2.95 -14.42
C GLN A 61 0.55 -1.71 -15.01
N TYR A 62 1.47 -1.11 -14.25
CA TYR A 62 2.09 0.17 -14.56
C TYR A 62 3.60 0.10 -14.84
N TRP A 63 4.29 -0.93 -14.39
CA TRP A 63 5.75 -1.01 -14.43
C TRP A 63 6.24 -2.39 -14.83
N ILE A 64 7.37 -2.45 -15.55
CA ILE A 64 8.17 -3.65 -15.77
C ILE A 64 9.45 -3.53 -14.94
N CYS A 65 9.84 -4.59 -14.24
CA CYS A 65 11.09 -4.69 -13.50
C CYS A 65 12.04 -5.64 -14.21
N PHE A 66 13.25 -5.16 -14.53
CA PHE A 66 14.38 -5.97 -15.00
C PHE A 66 15.43 -6.09 -13.91
N GLU A 67 15.84 -7.32 -13.60
CA GLU A 67 16.98 -7.58 -12.72
C GLU A 67 18.28 -7.50 -13.51
N MET A 68 19.24 -6.75 -13.00
CA MET A 68 20.59 -6.67 -13.52
C MET A 68 21.61 -7.06 -12.44
N ILE A 69 22.65 -7.79 -12.84
CA ILE A 69 23.69 -8.30 -11.95
C ILE A 69 25.02 -7.64 -12.32
N ALA A 70 25.63 -6.99 -11.34
CA ALA A 70 26.94 -6.38 -11.48
C ALA A 70 28.08 -7.40 -11.23
N GLU A 71 29.32 -7.08 -11.62
CA GLU A 71 30.47 -8.01 -11.50
C GLU A 71 30.75 -8.46 -10.05
N ASP A 72 30.54 -7.55 -9.08
CA ASP A 72 30.64 -7.78 -7.64
C ASP A 72 29.48 -8.62 -7.06
N GLY A 73 28.47 -8.92 -7.88
CA GLY A 73 27.28 -9.67 -7.49
C GLY A 73 26.16 -8.83 -6.89
N SER A 74 26.32 -7.51 -6.74
CA SER A 74 25.22 -6.62 -6.35
C SER A 74 24.18 -6.51 -7.46
N LEU A 75 22.92 -6.31 -7.06
CA LEU A 75 21.79 -6.27 -7.98
C LEU A 75 21.35 -4.82 -8.22
N VAL A 76 20.90 -4.55 -9.44
CA VAL A 76 20.21 -3.32 -9.83
C VAL A 76 18.87 -3.70 -10.44
N ILE A 77 17.79 -3.07 -10.01
CA ILE A 77 16.46 -3.24 -10.61
C ILE A 77 16.16 -2.02 -11.48
N ALA A 78 15.92 -2.24 -12.77
CA ALA A 78 15.30 -1.21 -13.62
C ALA A 78 13.78 -1.33 -13.55
N ARG A 79 13.12 -0.34 -12.96
CA ARG A 79 11.65 -0.20 -12.97
C ARG A 79 11.27 0.74 -14.11
N VAL A 80 10.74 0.19 -15.20
CA VAL A 80 10.46 0.88 -16.46
C VAL A 80 8.95 1.05 -16.65
N ARG A 81 8.50 2.27 -16.95
CA ARG A 81 7.07 2.59 -17.05
C ARG A 81 6.46 1.95 -18.29
N LEU A 82 5.37 1.22 -18.10
CA LEU A 82 4.55 0.73 -19.20
C LEU A 82 3.78 1.88 -19.87
N PRO A 83 3.42 1.76 -21.16
CA PRO A 83 2.50 2.69 -21.82
C PRO A 83 1.23 2.86 -21.00
N ARG A 84 0.56 4.01 -21.10
CA ARG A 84 -0.66 4.31 -20.33
C ARG A 84 -1.65 3.13 -20.31
N HIS A 85 -2.13 2.78 -19.13
CA HIS A 85 -3.04 1.64 -18.96
C HIS A 85 -4.42 2.02 -19.54
N PRO A 86 -5.10 1.13 -20.29
CA PRO A 86 -6.34 1.47 -21.00
C PRO A 86 -7.49 1.86 -20.07
N ASP A 87 -7.50 1.31 -18.85
CA ASP A 87 -8.55 1.61 -17.86
C ASP A 87 -8.31 2.93 -17.11
N VAL A 88 -7.20 3.65 -17.37
CA VAL A 88 -6.96 4.95 -16.75
C VAL A 88 -7.97 5.96 -17.32
N PRO A 89 -8.78 6.63 -16.48
CA PRO A 89 -9.78 7.58 -16.96
C PRO A 89 -9.17 8.65 -17.87
N ALA A 90 -9.92 9.05 -18.90
CA ALA A 90 -9.48 10.10 -19.84
C ALA A 90 -9.25 11.48 -19.16
N THR A 91 -9.78 11.66 -17.95
CA THR A 91 -9.58 12.85 -17.12
C THR A 91 -8.19 12.93 -16.49
N VAL A 92 -7.49 11.80 -16.32
CA VAL A 92 -6.12 11.76 -15.78
C VAL A 92 -5.16 12.28 -16.84
N ARG A 93 -4.32 13.26 -16.52
CA ARG A 93 -3.34 13.82 -17.48
C ARG A 93 -1.97 13.19 -17.26
N GLU A 94 -1.10 13.26 -18.26
CA GLU A 94 0.30 12.77 -18.13
C GLU A 94 1.02 13.46 -16.95
N GLU A 95 0.80 14.76 -16.77
CA GLU A 95 1.29 15.53 -15.61
C GLU A 95 0.87 14.93 -14.25
N ASP A 96 -0.30 14.27 -14.18
CA ASP A 96 -0.79 13.68 -12.94
C ASP A 96 -0.07 12.35 -12.66
N GLU A 97 0.27 11.59 -13.70
CA GLU A 97 1.11 10.38 -13.59
C GLU A 97 2.54 10.76 -13.22
N GLU A 98 3.12 11.78 -13.87
CA GLU A 98 4.43 12.33 -13.54
C GLU A 98 4.51 12.83 -12.08
N TYR A 99 3.45 13.50 -11.62
CA TYR A 99 3.35 13.96 -10.24
C TYR A 99 3.38 12.79 -9.25
N GLY A 100 2.68 11.70 -9.53
CA GLY A 100 2.70 10.50 -8.70
C GLY A 100 4.10 9.90 -8.58
N ILE A 101 4.81 9.79 -9.70
CA ILE A 101 6.19 9.29 -9.74
C ILE A 101 7.13 10.22 -8.97
N ALA A 102 6.99 11.53 -9.13
CA ALA A 102 7.78 12.51 -8.38
C ALA A 102 7.54 12.41 -6.86
N CYS A 103 6.30 12.14 -6.43
CA CYS A 103 5.99 11.90 -5.03
C CYS A 103 6.60 10.60 -4.50
N GLU A 104 6.61 9.53 -5.30
CA GLU A 104 7.29 8.27 -4.95
C GLU A 104 8.79 8.53 -4.71
N VAL A 105 9.47 9.18 -5.66
CA VAL A 105 10.89 9.55 -5.54
C VAL A 105 11.16 10.37 -4.29
N ALA A 106 10.41 11.45 -4.09
CA ALA A 106 10.59 12.35 -2.95
C ALA A 106 10.34 11.62 -1.63
N THR A 107 9.35 10.72 -1.57
CA THR A 107 9.09 9.93 -0.37
C THR A 107 10.23 8.95 -0.08
N MET A 108 10.72 8.24 -1.10
CA MET A 108 11.84 7.30 -0.91
C MET A 108 13.09 8.00 -0.40
N GLU A 109 13.43 9.15 -0.99
CA GLU A 109 14.56 9.96 -0.54
C GLU A 109 14.34 10.45 0.89
N PHE A 110 13.15 10.96 1.21
CA PHE A 110 12.82 11.49 2.51
C PHE A 110 12.89 10.43 3.62
N VAL A 111 12.28 9.26 3.41
CA VAL A 111 12.32 8.14 4.36
C VAL A 111 13.75 7.67 4.57
N ARG A 112 14.54 7.52 3.50
CA ARG A 112 15.95 7.13 3.59
C ARG A 112 16.78 8.12 4.41
N GLN A 113 16.53 9.43 4.27
CA GLN A 113 17.23 10.47 5.02
C GLN A 113 16.85 10.48 6.51
N ARG A 114 15.57 10.20 6.84
CA ARG A 114 15.04 10.35 8.20
C ARG A 114 15.04 9.07 9.03
N LEU A 115 14.85 7.91 8.42
CA LEU A 115 14.56 6.65 9.09
C LEU A 115 15.54 5.57 8.65
N SER A 116 16.75 5.58 9.23
CA SER A 116 17.77 4.56 8.96
C SER A 116 17.37 3.14 9.38
N ALA A 117 16.36 3.00 10.23
CA ALA A 117 15.82 1.72 10.67
C ALA A 117 14.91 1.04 9.63
N ILE A 118 14.41 1.79 8.63
CA ILE A 118 13.57 1.23 7.58
C ILE A 118 14.45 0.84 6.40
N PRO A 119 14.50 -0.45 6.03
CA PRO A 119 15.23 -0.87 4.86
C PRO A 119 14.46 -0.43 3.61
N ILE A 120 15.01 0.50 2.85
CA ILE A 120 14.43 1.03 1.61
C ILE A 120 15.47 0.94 0.48
N PRO A 121 15.09 0.53 -0.74
CA PRO A 121 16.02 0.50 -1.87
C PRO A 121 16.65 1.88 -2.11
N CYS A 122 17.96 1.91 -2.32
CA CYS A 122 18.59 3.11 -2.86
C CYS A 122 18.04 3.42 -4.26
N LEU A 123 17.50 4.61 -4.46
CA LEU A 123 17.23 5.14 -5.79
C LEU A 123 18.53 5.68 -6.37
N TYR A 124 19.09 4.99 -7.36
CA TYR A 124 20.32 5.41 -8.01
C TYR A 124 20.06 6.49 -9.07
N ALA A 125 18.97 6.36 -9.82
CA ALA A 125 18.57 7.32 -10.84
C ALA A 125 17.06 7.26 -11.10
N TYR A 126 16.50 8.40 -11.47
CA TYR A 126 15.16 8.53 -12.03
C TYR A 126 15.25 9.36 -13.32
N GLU A 127 14.77 8.79 -14.42
CA GLU A 127 14.76 9.43 -15.73
C GLU A 127 13.31 9.61 -16.20
N GLY A 128 12.78 10.80 -15.95
CA GLY A 128 11.41 11.19 -16.30
C GLY A 128 11.27 11.78 -17.72
N PRO A 129 10.06 12.26 -18.06
CA PRO A 129 9.79 12.93 -19.33
C PRO A 129 10.74 14.12 -19.56
N GLY A 130 11.23 14.25 -20.80
CA GLY A 130 12.24 15.24 -21.18
C GLY A 130 13.69 14.83 -20.93
N SER A 131 13.96 13.72 -20.24
CA SER A 131 15.31 13.16 -20.15
C SER A 131 15.75 12.54 -21.47
N GLN A 132 16.98 12.86 -21.91
CA GLN A 132 17.60 12.19 -23.05
C GLN A 132 17.80 10.69 -22.77
N LEU A 133 18.09 10.31 -21.53
CA LEU A 133 18.26 8.91 -21.16
C LEU A 133 16.95 8.13 -21.18
N ALA A 134 15.83 8.78 -20.81
CA ALA A 134 14.49 8.20 -20.99
C ALA A 134 14.14 8.05 -22.48
N ALA A 135 14.48 9.05 -23.31
CA ALA A 135 14.27 8.99 -24.74
C ALA A 135 15.10 7.85 -25.40
N ASP A 136 16.35 7.67 -24.99
CA ASP A 136 17.23 6.60 -25.48
C ASP A 136 16.70 5.21 -25.10
N VAL A 137 16.12 5.07 -23.90
CA VAL A 137 15.49 3.82 -23.44
C VAL A 137 14.13 3.58 -24.08
N GLY A 138 13.43 4.64 -24.50
CA GLY A 138 12.08 4.60 -25.03
C GLY A 138 10.97 4.67 -23.97
N ALA A 139 11.32 4.91 -22.71
CA ALA A 139 10.36 5.00 -21.60
C ALA A 139 10.95 5.74 -20.38
N THR A 140 10.08 6.27 -19.52
CA THR A 140 10.45 6.70 -18.16
C THR A 140 10.88 5.50 -17.33
N TYR A 141 11.92 5.66 -16.51
CA TYR A 141 12.40 4.57 -15.66
C TYR A 141 13.13 5.05 -14.41
N MET A 142 13.32 4.10 -13.49
CA MET A 142 14.20 4.23 -12.33
C MET A 142 15.22 3.10 -12.30
N LEU A 143 16.41 3.40 -11.78
CA LEU A 143 17.40 2.38 -11.41
C LEU A 143 17.48 2.33 -9.89
N LEU A 144 17.16 1.17 -9.34
CA LEU A 144 17.01 0.92 -7.91
C LEU A 144 18.02 -0.12 -7.44
N GLU A 145 18.39 -0.07 -6.16
CA GLU A 145 19.07 -1.16 -5.48
C GLU A 145 18.22 -2.44 -5.53
N GLY A 146 18.85 -3.55 -5.93
CA GLY A 146 18.23 -4.87 -5.88
C GLY A 146 18.73 -5.68 -4.69
N PHE A 147 17.91 -6.64 -4.24
CA PHE A 147 18.19 -7.46 -3.06
C PHE A 147 18.03 -8.94 -3.37
N TYR A 148 18.85 -9.78 -2.72
CA TYR A 148 18.69 -11.23 -2.77
C TYR A 148 17.56 -11.67 -1.82
N GLY A 149 16.35 -11.72 -2.34
CA GLY A 149 15.14 -12.20 -1.67
C GLY A 149 13.93 -11.98 -2.55
N ASN A 150 12.74 -12.34 -2.05
CA ASN A 150 11.48 -12.17 -2.77
C ASN A 150 10.43 -11.55 -1.85
N THR A 151 9.29 -11.17 -2.41
CA THR A 151 8.21 -10.63 -1.58
C THR A 151 7.76 -11.68 -0.57
N LEU A 152 7.32 -11.26 0.61
CA LEU A 152 6.79 -12.15 1.62
C LEU A 152 5.63 -12.97 1.06
N GLN A 153 4.80 -12.37 0.20
CA GLN A 153 3.72 -13.05 -0.50
C GLN A 153 4.21 -14.19 -1.42
N ASP A 154 5.32 -14.00 -2.14
CA ASP A 154 5.89 -15.02 -3.03
C ASP A 154 6.64 -16.12 -2.27
N VAL A 155 7.06 -15.84 -1.04
CA VAL A 155 7.72 -16.81 -0.15
C VAL A 155 6.69 -17.62 0.62
N GLU A 156 5.70 -16.95 1.21
CA GLU A 156 4.58 -17.53 1.94
C GLU A 156 3.31 -16.68 1.74
N PHE A 157 2.39 -17.20 0.93
CA PHE A 157 1.15 -16.50 0.59
C PHE A 157 0.24 -16.32 1.82
N ASP A 158 0.21 -17.28 2.74
CA ASP A 158 -0.62 -17.23 3.94
C ASP A 158 0.22 -17.42 5.20
N ILE A 159 0.78 -16.31 5.69
CA ILE A 159 1.59 -16.29 6.91
C ILE A 159 0.83 -16.77 8.15
N CYS A 160 -0.51 -16.80 8.14
CA CYS A 160 -1.29 -17.31 9.26
C CYS A 160 -1.10 -18.84 9.44
N ASN A 161 -0.58 -19.54 8.42
CA ASN A 161 -0.29 -20.98 8.46
C ASN A 161 1.09 -21.30 9.04
N LEU A 162 1.95 -20.30 9.22
CA LEU A 162 3.28 -20.49 9.77
C LEU A 162 3.24 -20.82 11.27
N PRO A 163 4.30 -21.44 11.82
CA PRO A 163 4.44 -21.59 13.26
C PRO A 163 4.36 -20.23 13.97
N VAL A 164 3.78 -20.21 15.18
CA VAL A 164 3.56 -18.97 15.96
C VAL A 164 4.85 -18.16 16.13
N ALA A 165 5.98 -18.80 16.41
CA ALA A 165 7.27 -18.10 16.56
C ALA A 165 7.71 -17.38 15.26
N THR A 166 7.43 -17.97 14.10
CA THR A 166 7.72 -17.34 12.80
C THR A 166 6.77 -16.18 12.53
N GLN A 167 5.48 -16.34 12.88
CA GLN A 167 4.51 -15.24 12.80
C GLN A 167 4.94 -14.06 13.69
N GLU A 168 5.33 -14.31 14.93
CA GLU A 168 5.83 -13.29 15.84
C GLU A 168 7.06 -12.56 15.29
N HIS A 169 7.99 -13.30 14.66
CA HIS A 169 9.19 -12.73 14.04
C HIS A 169 8.87 -11.81 12.85
N ILE A 170 7.96 -12.23 11.96
CA ILE A 170 7.50 -11.43 10.82
C ILE A 170 6.76 -10.19 11.32
N MET A 171 5.78 -10.38 12.19
CA MET A 171 4.90 -9.31 12.66
C MET A 171 5.66 -8.28 13.48
N MET A 172 6.66 -8.68 14.28
CA MET A 172 7.51 -7.74 15.02
C MET A 172 8.24 -6.76 14.09
N GLN A 173 8.79 -7.23 12.97
CA GLN A 173 9.46 -6.37 11.99
C GLN A 173 8.45 -5.47 11.26
N TRP A 174 7.31 -6.05 10.87
CA TRP A 174 6.25 -5.34 10.16
C TRP A 174 5.67 -4.17 10.98
N THR A 175 5.27 -4.45 12.22
CA THR A 175 4.72 -3.41 13.10
C THR A 175 5.77 -2.37 13.47
N ARG A 176 7.06 -2.77 13.56
CA ARG A 176 8.15 -1.83 13.78
C ARG A 176 8.32 -0.86 12.61
N VAL A 177 8.26 -1.32 11.35
CA VAL A 177 8.31 -0.44 10.18
C VAL A 177 7.17 0.58 10.21
N GLN A 178 5.94 0.14 10.49
CA GLN A 178 4.78 1.03 10.56
C GLN A 178 4.91 2.04 11.71
N ALA A 179 5.40 1.61 12.87
CA ALA A 179 5.65 2.47 14.01
C ALA A 179 6.76 3.50 13.72
N GLU A 180 7.88 3.11 13.10
CA GLU A 180 8.94 4.05 12.68
C GLU A 180 8.39 5.12 11.73
N LEU A 181 7.61 4.74 10.72
CA LEU A 181 6.96 5.69 9.81
C LEU A 181 6.06 6.67 10.56
N ALA A 182 5.30 6.17 11.53
CA ALA A 182 4.40 7.00 12.33
C ALA A 182 5.12 7.97 13.28
N THR A 183 6.44 7.85 13.48
CA THR A 183 7.22 8.88 14.18
C THR A 183 7.37 10.17 13.37
N LEU A 184 7.12 10.13 12.06
CA LEU A 184 7.13 11.31 11.19
C LEU A 184 5.71 11.84 11.03
N THR A 185 5.36 12.86 11.82
CA THR A 185 4.01 13.45 11.84
C THR A 185 3.98 14.87 11.30
N TYR A 186 2.94 15.21 10.55
CA TYR A 186 2.79 16.52 9.90
C TYR A 186 1.37 17.08 10.05
N SER A 187 1.22 18.40 9.85
CA SER A 187 -0.05 19.12 10.00
C SER A 187 -1.02 18.98 8.84
N GLN A 188 -0.58 18.38 7.74
CA GLN A 188 -1.39 18.18 6.54
C GLN A 188 -1.40 16.72 6.12
N ILE A 189 -2.48 16.32 5.46
CA ILE A 189 -2.70 15.03 4.82
C ILE A 189 -2.42 15.22 3.32
N GLY A 190 -1.42 14.52 2.82
CA GLY A 190 -0.98 14.66 1.43
C GLY A 190 0.26 13.83 1.14
N SER A 191 0.66 13.77 -0.12
CA SER A 191 1.89 13.08 -0.52
C SER A 191 3.10 13.98 -0.34
N VAL A 192 4.25 13.40 0.01
CA VAL A 192 5.52 14.13 -0.01
C VAL A 192 5.86 14.38 -1.47
N CYS A 193 5.72 15.62 -1.94
CA CYS A 193 5.90 15.93 -3.37
C CYS A 193 7.28 16.51 -3.70
N SER A 194 8.00 16.96 -2.68
CA SER A 194 9.41 17.37 -2.76
C SER A 194 10.00 17.50 -1.35
N ILE A 195 11.30 17.71 -1.28
CA ILE A 195 12.03 17.96 -0.03
C ILE A 195 12.61 19.37 -0.10
N SER A 196 12.46 20.12 0.99
CA SER A 196 13.02 21.46 1.11
C SER A 196 14.55 21.42 1.22
N PRO A 197 15.26 22.56 1.01
CA PRO A 197 16.70 22.62 1.22
C PRO A 197 17.16 22.27 2.66
N SER A 198 16.26 22.33 3.64
CA SER A 198 16.53 21.93 5.03
C SER A 198 16.28 20.45 5.31
N GLY A 199 15.86 19.66 4.31
CA GLY A 199 15.53 18.24 4.47
C GLY A 199 14.14 17.98 5.03
N GLU A 200 13.25 18.98 5.05
CA GLU A 200 11.85 18.80 5.47
C GLU A 200 10.96 18.44 4.28
N PRO A 201 9.96 17.57 4.45
CA PRO A 201 9.08 17.22 3.35
C PRO A 201 8.12 18.38 3.05
N ILE A 202 7.84 18.58 1.77
CA ILE A 202 6.77 19.46 1.31
C ILE A 202 5.57 18.58 0.99
N ILE A 203 4.50 18.76 1.76
CA ILE A 203 3.26 18.00 1.61
C ILE A 203 2.39 18.65 0.54
N GLY A 204 2.14 17.94 -0.55
CA GLY A 204 1.32 18.38 -1.67
C GLY A 204 -0.03 17.66 -1.71
N ARG A 205 -0.68 17.75 -2.87
CA ARG A 205 -1.91 16.98 -3.13
C ARG A 205 -1.63 15.48 -3.08
N LEU A 206 -2.65 14.66 -2.88
CA LEU A 206 -2.51 13.20 -2.88
C LEU A 206 -2.05 12.72 -4.27
N ALA A 207 -0.97 11.96 -4.34
CA ALA A 207 -0.47 11.37 -5.59
C ALA A 207 -1.52 10.50 -6.29
N ALA A 208 -2.30 9.76 -5.50
CA ALA A 208 -3.37 8.89 -5.99
C ALA A 208 -4.67 9.64 -6.35
N SER A 209 -4.73 10.97 -6.25
CA SER A 209 -6.00 11.69 -6.43
C SER A 209 -6.60 11.51 -7.82
N SER A 210 -5.75 11.47 -8.86
CA SER A 210 -6.18 11.34 -10.24
C SER A 210 -6.70 9.93 -10.55
N SER A 211 -5.97 8.89 -10.14
CA SER A 211 -6.37 7.49 -10.31
C SER A 211 -7.57 7.10 -9.46
N ALA A 212 -7.75 7.73 -8.30
CA ALA A 212 -8.93 7.55 -7.46
C ALA A 212 -10.10 8.52 -7.79
N GLU A 213 -9.96 9.36 -8.82
CA GLU A 213 -10.99 10.33 -9.28
C GLU A 213 -11.45 11.33 -8.20
N LEU A 214 -10.55 11.74 -7.32
CA LEU A 214 -10.80 12.77 -6.33
C LEU A 214 -10.88 14.14 -7.00
N ARG A 215 -12.00 14.85 -6.81
CA ARG A 215 -12.18 16.23 -7.27
C ARG A 215 -11.37 17.24 -6.45
N ASP A 216 -11.29 16.99 -5.16
CA ASP A 216 -10.43 17.72 -4.23
C ASP A 216 -9.28 16.79 -3.85
N ALA A 217 -8.06 17.20 -4.20
CA ALA A 217 -6.87 16.40 -4.03
C ALA A 217 -6.06 16.79 -2.78
N GLY A 218 -6.54 17.77 -2.00
CA GLY A 218 -5.79 18.32 -0.87
C GLY A 218 -4.59 19.18 -1.30
N PRO A 219 -3.59 19.38 -0.43
CA PRO A 219 -3.45 18.77 0.89
C PRO A 219 -4.58 19.17 1.85
N PHE A 220 -4.97 18.28 2.74
CA PHE A 220 -6.04 18.53 3.72
C PHE A 220 -5.45 18.85 5.09
N SER A 221 -6.09 19.74 5.85
CA SER A 221 -5.67 20.01 7.23
C SER A 221 -6.48 19.23 8.26
N ARG A 222 -7.56 18.54 7.83
CA ARG A 222 -8.50 17.84 8.71
C ARG A 222 -8.84 16.47 8.18
N ALA A 223 -8.93 15.48 9.08
CA ALA A 223 -9.29 14.11 8.70
C ALA A 223 -10.66 14.03 7.99
N VAL A 224 -11.65 14.78 8.48
CA VAL A 224 -13.01 14.78 7.92
C VAL A 224 -13.07 15.31 6.47
N GLU A 225 -12.19 16.26 6.11
CA GLU A 225 -12.10 16.79 4.74
C GLU A 225 -11.54 15.72 3.80
N TYR A 226 -10.45 15.05 4.22
CA TYR A 226 -9.88 13.91 3.51
C TYR A 226 -10.92 12.79 3.29
N PHE A 227 -11.59 12.32 4.35
CA PHE A 227 -12.57 11.25 4.23
C PHE A 227 -13.79 11.66 3.40
N THR A 228 -14.18 12.95 3.45
CA THR A 228 -15.22 13.51 2.59
C THR A 228 -14.82 13.44 1.11
N ALA A 229 -13.58 13.82 0.77
CA ALA A 229 -13.08 13.74 -0.60
C ALA A 229 -13.08 12.29 -1.12
N VAL A 230 -12.61 11.33 -0.30
CA VAL A 230 -12.62 9.89 -0.65
C VAL A 230 -14.05 9.36 -0.84
N ALA A 231 -15.00 9.75 0.03
CA ALA A 231 -16.40 9.37 -0.09
C ALA A 231 -17.02 9.89 -1.39
N ASN A 232 -16.81 11.17 -1.69
CA ASN A 232 -17.34 11.83 -2.89
C ASN A 232 -16.79 11.22 -4.18
N ALA A 233 -15.50 10.87 -4.20
CA ALA A 233 -14.89 10.17 -5.33
C ALA A 233 -15.54 8.79 -5.56
N THR A 234 -15.76 8.05 -4.47
CA THR A 234 -16.41 6.73 -4.54
C THR A 234 -17.86 6.81 -5.00
N ALA A 235 -18.59 7.87 -4.62
CA ALA A 235 -19.96 8.12 -5.08
C ALA A 235 -20.07 8.38 -6.60
N GLY A 236 -18.96 8.75 -7.26
CA GLY A 236 -18.88 8.93 -8.71
C GLY A 236 -18.72 7.63 -9.49
N LYS A 237 -18.39 6.52 -8.83
CA LYS A 237 -18.17 5.22 -9.50
C LYS A 237 -19.48 4.62 -10.01
N LEU A 238 -19.41 3.82 -11.07
CA LEU A 238 -20.58 3.18 -11.68
C LEU A 238 -21.17 2.03 -10.84
N ASP A 239 -20.38 1.43 -9.95
CA ASP A 239 -20.81 0.32 -9.10
C ASP A 239 -21.86 0.78 -8.06
N SER A 240 -23.03 0.12 -8.06
CA SER A 240 -24.15 0.49 -7.19
C SER A 240 -23.85 0.28 -5.72
N SER A 241 -23.12 -0.78 -5.36
CA SER A 241 -22.69 -1.04 -3.98
C SER A 241 -21.74 0.04 -3.48
N ALA A 242 -20.73 0.40 -4.28
CA ALA A 242 -19.80 1.48 -3.95
C ALA A 242 -20.52 2.83 -3.77
N ARG A 243 -21.49 3.16 -4.64
CA ARG A 243 -22.29 4.40 -4.52
C ARG A 243 -23.09 4.42 -3.23
N LEU A 244 -23.81 3.35 -2.91
CA LEU A 244 -24.56 3.25 -1.67
C LEU A 244 -23.63 3.34 -0.44
N GLY A 245 -22.50 2.63 -0.49
CA GLY A 245 -21.48 2.69 0.56
C GLY A 245 -20.90 4.09 0.76
N ALA A 246 -20.71 4.85 -0.31
CA ALA A 246 -20.30 6.25 -0.21
C ALA A 246 -21.35 7.13 0.51
N LEU A 247 -22.63 6.90 0.26
CA LEU A 247 -23.72 7.61 0.95
C LEU A 247 -23.80 7.23 2.43
N VAL A 248 -23.70 5.93 2.74
CA VAL A 248 -23.60 5.45 4.13
C VAL A 248 -22.40 6.09 4.82
N PHE A 249 -21.24 6.09 4.16
CA PHE A 249 -20.02 6.66 4.71
C PHE A 249 -20.15 8.17 4.93
N ARG A 250 -20.72 8.92 3.98
CA ARG A 250 -21.06 10.35 4.14
C ARG A 250 -21.97 10.59 5.35
N ASP A 251 -23.01 9.78 5.52
CA ASP A 251 -23.93 9.91 6.66
C ASP A 251 -23.21 9.65 8.00
N ILE A 252 -22.27 8.70 8.03
CA ILE A 252 -21.41 8.43 9.19
C ILE A 252 -20.51 9.62 9.50
N LEU A 253 -19.89 10.23 8.49
CA LEU A 253 -19.06 11.43 8.65
C LEU A 253 -19.86 12.61 9.23
N ASP A 254 -21.11 12.77 8.79
CA ASP A 254 -21.96 13.90 9.20
C ASP A 254 -22.60 13.68 10.58
N LYS A 255 -22.90 12.44 10.97
CA LYS A 255 -23.63 12.12 12.22
C LYS A 255 -22.76 11.64 13.37
N THR A 256 -21.49 11.34 13.16
CA THR A 256 -20.59 10.79 14.18
C THR A 256 -19.29 11.58 14.28
N THR A 257 -18.55 11.39 15.37
CA THR A 257 -17.21 11.98 15.56
C THR A 257 -16.08 11.00 15.21
N LEU A 258 -16.40 9.82 14.66
CA LEU A 258 -15.44 8.72 14.46
C LEU A 258 -14.27 9.08 13.53
N PHE A 259 -14.52 9.96 12.56
CA PHE A 259 -13.56 10.43 11.57
C PHE A 259 -13.13 11.89 11.78
N GLY A 260 -13.43 12.44 12.96
CA GLY A 260 -12.88 13.71 13.40
C GLY A 260 -11.44 13.55 13.91
N ASP A 261 -10.80 14.68 14.18
CA ASP A 261 -9.44 14.71 14.76
C ASP A 261 -9.54 14.24 16.23
N LEU A 262 -9.03 13.03 16.53
CA LEU A 262 -9.15 12.35 17.83
C LEU A 262 -8.23 12.96 18.91
N GLY A 263 -8.31 14.28 19.12
CA GLY A 263 -7.47 15.01 20.07
C GLY A 263 -6.07 15.35 19.56
N THR A 264 -5.64 14.77 18.44
CA THR A 264 -4.42 15.11 17.68
C THR A 264 -4.77 16.12 16.58
N VAL A 265 -5.09 17.35 16.95
CA VAL A 265 -5.32 18.41 15.95
C VAL A 265 -4.00 18.61 15.20
N GLU A 266 -4.00 18.36 13.89
CA GLU A 266 -2.86 18.60 12.98
C GLU A 266 -1.64 17.67 13.18
N GLN A 267 -1.84 16.39 13.50
CA GLN A 267 -0.76 15.40 13.50
C GLN A 267 -1.13 14.14 12.72
N PHE A 268 -0.69 14.09 11.47
CA PHE A 268 -0.91 12.99 10.54
C PHE A 268 0.41 12.23 10.32
N PRO A 269 0.52 10.97 10.77
CA PRO A 269 1.72 10.17 10.53
C PRO A 269 1.92 9.89 9.05
N LEU A 270 3.18 9.81 8.62
CA LEU A 270 3.54 9.24 7.32
C LEU A 270 3.13 7.77 7.29
N ASN A 271 2.46 7.38 6.20
CA ASN A 271 1.95 6.05 5.98
C ASN A 271 2.32 5.58 4.58
N HIS A 272 2.69 4.31 4.44
CA HIS A 272 2.95 3.69 3.14
C HIS A 272 1.67 3.47 2.33
N MET A 273 0.51 3.40 2.99
CA MET A 273 -0.84 3.17 2.45
C MET A 273 -1.09 1.81 1.78
N ASP A 274 -0.04 1.11 1.34
CA ASP A 274 -0.12 -0.24 0.77
C ASP A 274 0.99 -1.18 1.31
N LEU A 275 1.30 -1.10 2.61
CA LEU A 275 2.28 -1.99 3.22
C LEU A 275 1.69 -3.37 3.52
N GLY A 276 1.48 -4.17 2.47
CA GLY A 276 1.09 -5.58 2.52
C GLY A 276 2.26 -6.53 2.28
N THR A 277 2.01 -7.84 2.34
CA THR A 277 3.02 -8.90 2.08
C THR A 277 3.64 -8.83 0.69
N GLN A 278 2.95 -8.20 -0.28
CA GLN A 278 3.45 -7.97 -1.63
C GLN A 278 4.57 -6.91 -1.70
N ASN A 279 4.65 -6.01 -0.73
CA ASN A 279 5.57 -4.86 -0.73
C ASN A 279 6.69 -4.98 0.31
N ILE A 280 6.85 -6.18 0.89
CA ILE A 280 7.88 -6.51 1.86
C ILE A 280 8.77 -7.58 1.26
N LEU A 281 10.04 -7.25 0.98
CA LEU A 281 11.04 -8.24 0.58
C LEU A 281 11.64 -8.91 1.82
N VAL A 282 11.83 -10.23 1.75
CA VAL A 282 12.42 -11.04 2.83
C VAL A 282 13.52 -11.97 2.33
N ASP A 283 14.44 -12.30 3.23
CA ASP A 283 15.40 -13.40 3.04
C ASP A 283 14.79 -14.77 3.40
N ASP A 284 15.57 -15.84 3.26
CA ASP A 284 15.15 -17.22 3.56
C ASP A 284 14.78 -17.45 5.05
N ALA A 285 15.18 -16.55 5.95
CA ALA A 285 14.88 -16.59 7.37
C ALA A 285 13.73 -15.66 7.78
N PHE A 286 13.05 -15.05 6.81
CA PHE A 286 11.99 -14.05 7.02
C PHE A 286 12.46 -12.73 7.65
N ASN A 287 13.75 -12.39 7.54
CA ASN A 287 14.21 -11.04 7.87
C ASN A 287 13.82 -10.08 6.74
N PHE A 288 13.33 -8.91 7.11
CA PHE A 288 12.96 -7.87 6.15
C PHE A 288 14.22 -7.26 5.56
N ILE A 289 14.35 -7.31 4.25
CA ILE A 289 15.51 -6.79 3.51
C ILE A 289 15.23 -5.48 2.80
N ALA A 290 13.97 -5.22 2.42
CA ALA A 290 13.54 -3.94 1.84
C ALA A 290 12.01 -3.79 1.88
N ILE A 291 11.56 -2.55 2.03
CA ILE A 291 10.19 -2.11 1.81
C ILE A 291 10.14 -1.37 0.47
N ILE A 292 9.25 -1.82 -0.41
CA ILE A 292 9.18 -1.37 -1.81
C ILE A 292 7.80 -0.77 -2.12
N ASP A 293 7.72 -0.10 -3.27
CA ASP A 293 6.49 0.44 -3.85
C ASP A 293 5.83 1.57 -3.05
N TRP A 294 6.50 2.73 -3.00
CA TRP A 294 6.11 3.88 -2.20
C TRP A 294 5.12 4.83 -2.91
N GLU A 295 4.51 4.41 -4.03
CA GLU A 295 3.71 5.28 -4.90
C GLU A 295 2.43 5.84 -4.25
N PHE A 296 1.93 5.19 -3.20
CA PHE A 296 0.76 5.63 -2.43
C PHE A 296 1.10 6.30 -1.10
N ALA A 297 2.40 6.45 -0.78
CA ALA A 297 2.79 6.96 0.51
C ALA A 297 2.35 8.43 0.70
N GLN A 298 1.84 8.71 1.89
CA GLN A 298 1.27 10.00 2.24
C GLN A 298 1.20 10.16 3.76
N THR A 299 1.13 11.39 4.24
CA THR A 299 0.66 11.65 5.60
C THR A 299 -0.84 11.40 5.66
N ALA A 300 -1.32 10.67 6.66
CA ALA A 300 -2.70 10.18 6.69
C ALA A 300 -3.34 10.23 8.09
N PRO A 301 -4.67 10.36 8.20
CA PRO A 301 -5.39 10.15 9.45
C PRO A 301 -5.16 8.74 10.01
N TRP A 302 -5.08 8.60 11.32
CA TRP A 302 -4.94 7.30 11.98
C TRP A 302 -6.01 6.29 11.53
N GLN A 303 -7.23 6.75 11.29
CA GLN A 303 -8.38 5.94 10.89
C GLN A 303 -8.18 5.17 9.57
N VAL A 304 -7.18 5.50 8.74
CA VAL A 304 -6.87 4.71 7.53
C VAL A 304 -6.21 3.37 7.86
N ASN A 305 -5.58 3.26 9.04
CA ASN A 305 -4.86 2.07 9.46
C ASN A 305 -5.83 0.95 9.77
N ARG A 306 -5.69 -0.15 9.03
CA ARG A 306 -6.49 -1.37 9.14
C ARG A 306 -5.56 -2.57 9.06
N TYR A 307 -6.08 -3.73 9.42
CA TYR A 307 -5.34 -4.97 9.24
C TYR A 307 -5.09 -5.22 7.74
N PRO A 308 -3.83 -5.41 7.31
CA PRO A 308 -3.51 -5.74 5.92
C PRO A 308 -3.88 -7.20 5.60
N MET A 309 -3.91 -7.56 4.32
CA MET A 309 -3.91 -8.98 3.95
C MET A 309 -2.65 -9.67 4.52
N PRO A 310 -2.74 -10.94 4.99
CA PRO A 310 -3.88 -11.85 4.88
C PRO A 310 -4.86 -11.82 6.07
N PHE A 311 -4.83 -10.80 6.93
CA PHE A 311 -5.74 -10.72 8.07
C PHE A 311 -7.15 -10.31 7.61
N PRO A 312 -8.16 -11.19 7.68
CA PRO A 312 -9.50 -10.86 7.20
C PRO A 312 -10.15 -9.80 8.08
N LEU A 313 -11.09 -9.05 7.50
CA LEU A 313 -11.99 -8.20 8.27
C LEU A 313 -12.93 -9.09 9.09
N LEU A 314 -12.87 -8.98 10.42
CA LEU A 314 -13.76 -9.73 11.31
C LEU A 314 -15.05 -8.93 11.52
N GLY A 315 -16.14 -9.41 10.93
CA GLY A 315 -17.50 -8.92 11.16
C GLY A 315 -18.23 -9.71 12.25
N SER A 316 -19.50 -9.38 12.48
CA SER A 316 -20.36 -10.02 13.49
C SER A 316 -20.40 -11.55 13.35
N ASP A 317 -20.51 -12.07 12.12
CA ASP A 317 -20.50 -13.52 11.85
C ASP A 317 -19.23 -14.23 12.36
N THR A 318 -18.09 -13.53 12.40
CA THR A 318 -16.83 -14.11 12.88
C THR A 318 -16.90 -14.41 14.38
N GLU A 319 -17.48 -13.50 15.16
CA GLU A 319 -17.59 -13.68 16.61
C GLU A 319 -18.47 -14.90 16.95
N ASP A 320 -19.55 -15.11 16.19
CA ASP A 320 -20.41 -16.27 16.35
C ASP A 320 -19.68 -17.56 15.96
N ILE A 321 -18.90 -17.55 14.87
CA ILE A 321 -18.05 -18.69 14.50
C ILE A 321 -17.05 -19.01 15.62
N LEU A 322 -16.37 -18.01 16.19
CA LEU A 322 -15.40 -18.19 17.27
C LEU A 322 -16.02 -18.76 18.56
N ARG A 323 -17.33 -18.61 18.75
CA ARG A 323 -18.08 -19.18 19.89
C ARG A 323 -18.53 -20.63 19.67
N ASP A 324 -18.51 -21.12 18.43
CA ASP A 324 -18.90 -22.48 18.06
C ASP A 324 -17.71 -23.29 17.50
N PRO A 325 -16.98 -24.05 18.34
CA PRO A 325 -15.91 -24.93 17.89
C PRO A 325 -16.31 -26.02 16.89
N SER A 326 -17.62 -26.31 16.76
CA SER A 326 -18.14 -27.28 15.80
C SER A 326 -18.41 -26.68 14.42
N HIS A 327 -18.39 -25.35 14.30
CA HIS A 327 -18.60 -24.65 13.04
C HIS A 327 -17.52 -25.02 12.01
N LEU A 328 -17.92 -25.27 10.75
CA LEU A 328 -17.01 -25.71 9.69
C LEU A 328 -15.83 -24.76 9.48
N ALA A 329 -16.07 -23.46 9.60
CA ALA A 329 -15.04 -22.43 9.43
C ALA A 329 -14.21 -22.14 10.70
N TYR A 330 -14.54 -22.73 11.86
CA TYR A 330 -13.92 -22.39 13.16
C TYR A 330 -12.39 -22.44 13.11
N ARG A 331 -11.83 -23.50 12.53
CA ARG A 331 -10.36 -23.71 12.47
C ARG A 331 -9.61 -22.65 11.66
N ASN A 332 -10.22 -22.12 10.61
CA ASN A 332 -9.61 -21.07 9.80
C ASN A 332 -9.76 -19.72 10.50
N VAL A 333 -10.95 -19.45 11.04
CA VAL A 333 -11.25 -18.19 11.73
C VAL A 333 -10.42 -18.03 13.00
N ILE A 334 -10.28 -19.07 13.83
CA ILE A 334 -9.45 -19.00 15.05
C ILE A 334 -7.98 -18.77 14.72
N ARG A 335 -7.46 -19.32 13.62
CA ARG A 335 -6.08 -19.12 13.18
C ARG A 335 -5.83 -17.66 12.78
N GLN A 336 -6.75 -17.09 12.03
CA GLN A 336 -6.71 -15.69 11.63
C GLN A 336 -6.88 -14.74 12.83
N ASP A 337 -7.77 -15.06 13.77
CA ASP A 337 -7.94 -14.32 15.03
C ASP A 337 -6.66 -14.32 15.88
N ILE A 338 -6.00 -15.48 16.04
CA ILE A 338 -4.70 -15.59 16.72
C ILE A 338 -3.67 -14.69 16.03
N SER A 339 -3.56 -14.77 14.70
CA SER A 339 -2.60 -13.98 13.92
C SER A 339 -2.84 -12.47 14.09
N ARG A 340 -4.10 -12.03 14.08
CA ARG A 340 -4.49 -10.63 14.36
C ARG A 340 -4.11 -10.18 15.77
N ARG A 341 -4.29 -11.04 16.78
CA ARG A 341 -3.90 -10.75 18.17
C ARG A 341 -2.39 -10.60 18.31
N ILE A 342 -1.62 -11.48 17.66
CA ILE A 342 -0.15 -11.36 17.63
C ILE A 342 0.25 -10.03 17.01
N TYR A 343 -0.35 -9.67 15.87
CA TYR A 343 -0.06 -8.41 15.18
C TYR A 343 -0.35 -7.18 16.06
N CYS A 344 -1.51 -7.13 16.73
CA CYS A 344 -1.81 -6.08 17.70
C CYS A 344 -0.85 -6.07 18.90
N GLN A 345 -0.49 -7.23 19.43
CA GLN A 345 0.47 -7.33 20.51
C GLN A 345 1.84 -6.78 20.10
N LYS A 346 2.30 -7.06 18.88
CA LYS A 346 3.57 -6.53 18.36
C LYS A 346 3.55 -5.01 18.15
N PHE A 347 2.39 -4.43 17.85
CA PHE A 347 2.25 -2.97 17.92
C PHE A 347 2.39 -2.43 19.35
N GLN A 348 1.74 -3.05 20.33
CA GLN A 348 1.86 -2.62 21.74
C GLN A 348 3.31 -2.71 22.25
N GLU A 349 4.04 -3.76 21.85
CA GLU A 349 5.46 -3.92 22.15
C GLU A 349 6.31 -2.83 21.48
N ALA A 350 6.07 -2.53 20.20
CA ALA A 350 6.76 -1.48 19.47
C ALA A 350 6.50 -0.10 20.10
N GLU A 351 5.23 0.26 20.31
CA GLU A 351 4.81 1.54 20.92
C GLU A 351 5.47 1.77 22.28
N ARG A 352 5.54 0.73 23.13
CA ARG A 352 6.25 0.79 24.41
C ARG A 352 7.74 1.06 24.22
N THR A 353 8.38 0.39 23.26
CA THR A 353 9.80 0.57 22.95
C THR A 353 10.08 2.03 22.55
N PHE A 354 9.26 2.61 21.64
CA PHE A 354 9.37 4.01 21.24
C PHE A 354 9.17 4.99 22.40
N GLN A 355 8.23 4.70 23.29
CA GLN A 355 8.01 5.48 24.51
C GLN A 355 9.24 5.45 25.44
N GLU A 356 9.85 4.28 25.63
CA GLU A 356 11.05 4.08 26.45
C GLU A 356 12.30 4.75 25.83
N GLU A 357 12.37 4.80 24.50
CA GLU A 357 13.41 5.50 23.73
C GLU A 357 13.23 7.02 23.65
N GLY A 358 12.13 7.56 24.20
CA GLY A 358 11.84 9.00 24.21
C GLY A 358 11.34 9.56 22.88
N ARG A 359 10.84 8.70 21.98
CA ARG A 359 10.23 9.04 20.69
C ARG A 359 8.80 8.50 20.62
N PRO A 360 7.89 8.87 21.55
CA PRO A 360 6.54 8.30 21.58
C PRO A 360 5.77 8.61 20.29
N LEU A 361 4.87 7.72 19.91
CA LEU A 361 3.93 7.97 18.82
C LEU A 361 2.79 8.86 19.31
N GLU A 362 2.29 9.74 18.45
CA GLU A 362 1.14 10.62 18.76
C GLU A 362 -0.21 9.87 18.83
N GLY A 363 -0.24 8.61 18.40
CA GLY A 363 -1.40 7.73 18.48
C GLY A 363 -0.97 6.28 18.65
N SER A 364 -1.95 5.38 18.79
CA SER A 364 -1.72 3.94 18.92
C SER A 364 -2.34 3.17 17.75
N PHE A 365 -1.53 2.38 17.06
CA PHE A 365 -2.00 1.41 16.08
C PHE A 365 -2.85 0.34 16.75
N ALA A 366 -2.45 -0.14 17.93
CA ALA A 366 -3.18 -1.20 18.64
C ALA A 366 -4.62 -0.78 18.98
N ASP A 367 -4.80 0.46 19.42
CA ASP A 367 -6.13 1.05 19.67
C ASP A 367 -6.89 1.33 18.36
N THR A 368 -6.19 1.87 17.36
CA THR A 368 -6.78 2.24 16.07
C THR A 368 -7.32 1.05 15.30
N LEU A 369 -6.54 -0.04 15.18
CA LEU A 369 -6.88 -1.21 14.37
C LEU A 369 -8.20 -1.88 14.78
N ASN A 370 -8.57 -1.77 16.06
CA ASN A 370 -9.80 -2.35 16.59
C ASN A 370 -10.93 -1.32 16.76
N SER A 371 -10.69 -0.05 16.47
CA SER A 371 -11.69 1.01 16.54
C SER A 371 -12.80 0.86 15.49
N SER A 372 -13.98 1.40 15.78
CA SER A 372 -15.07 1.48 14.80
C SER A 372 -14.65 2.19 13.52
N ALA A 373 -13.87 3.28 13.62
CA ALA A 373 -13.46 4.07 12.46
C ALA A 373 -12.59 3.24 11.48
N SER A 374 -11.58 2.52 11.99
CA SER A 374 -10.75 1.63 11.18
C SER A 374 -11.57 0.52 10.51
N ARG A 375 -12.47 -0.13 11.27
CA ARG A 375 -13.32 -1.20 10.74
C ARG A 375 -14.30 -0.70 9.67
N ILE A 376 -14.92 0.46 9.87
CA ILE A 376 -15.79 1.11 8.89
C ILE A 376 -14.98 1.43 7.62
N TYR A 377 -13.80 2.03 7.76
CA TYR A 377 -12.96 2.38 6.62
C TYR A 377 -12.49 1.14 5.86
N ALA A 378 -12.14 0.06 6.58
CA ALA A 378 -11.79 -1.22 5.98
C ALA A 378 -12.95 -1.88 5.23
N CYS A 379 -14.18 -1.79 5.74
CA CYS A 379 -15.38 -2.22 5.02
C CYS A 379 -15.59 -1.39 3.75
N PHE A 380 -15.58 -0.06 3.90
CA PHE A 380 -15.84 0.90 2.83
C PHE A 380 -14.87 0.72 1.64
N THR A 381 -13.58 0.58 1.93
CA THR A 381 -12.53 0.38 0.90
C THR A 381 -12.49 -1.03 0.31
N SER A 382 -13.27 -1.97 0.86
CA SER A 382 -13.42 -3.33 0.35
C SER A 382 -14.65 -3.50 -0.56
N LEU A 383 -15.56 -2.52 -0.59
CA LEU A 383 -16.74 -2.55 -1.45
C LEU A 383 -16.36 -2.64 -2.93
N GLY A 384 -17.12 -3.43 -3.68
CA GLY A 384 -16.92 -3.66 -5.12
C GLY A 384 -15.81 -4.66 -5.45
N ARG A 385 -15.03 -5.12 -4.46
CA ARG A 385 -14.03 -6.20 -4.68
C ARG A 385 -14.69 -7.56 -4.86
N LEU A 386 -15.72 -7.85 -4.08
CA LEU A 386 -16.50 -9.07 -4.13
C LEU A 386 -17.98 -8.73 -3.95
N HIS A 387 -18.72 -8.56 -5.05
CA HIS A 387 -20.12 -8.10 -5.01
C HIS A 387 -21.04 -8.86 -4.06
N GLN A 388 -20.79 -10.16 -3.86
CA GLN A 388 -21.58 -11.00 -2.94
C GLN A 388 -21.37 -10.61 -1.46
N ALA A 389 -20.22 -10.02 -1.12
CA ALA A 389 -19.88 -9.60 0.24
C ALA A 389 -20.32 -8.16 0.55
N ASP A 390 -20.55 -7.32 -0.47
CA ASP A 390 -20.81 -5.88 -0.31
C ASP A 390 -21.96 -5.58 0.65
N ARG A 391 -23.07 -6.33 0.56
CA ARG A 391 -24.21 -6.11 1.46
C ARG A 391 -23.85 -6.38 2.93
N GLY A 392 -23.02 -7.39 3.18
CA GLY A 392 -22.46 -7.66 4.51
C GLY A 392 -21.61 -6.51 5.01
N LEU A 393 -20.71 -6.00 4.18
CA LEU A 393 -19.84 -4.86 4.52
C LEU A 393 -20.64 -3.60 4.85
N LEU A 394 -21.71 -3.29 4.09
CA LEU A 394 -22.59 -2.17 4.37
C LEU A 394 -23.29 -2.31 5.72
N ARG A 395 -23.76 -3.51 6.08
CA ARG A 395 -24.36 -3.76 7.39
C ARG A 395 -23.38 -3.49 8.52
N GLU A 396 -22.15 -3.99 8.38
CA GLU A 396 -21.08 -3.81 9.35
C GLU A 396 -20.72 -2.32 9.52
N MET A 397 -20.65 -1.55 8.43
CA MET A 397 -20.42 -0.10 8.50
C MET A 397 -21.45 0.62 9.37
N VAL A 398 -22.74 0.36 9.13
CA VAL A 398 -23.85 0.97 9.88
C VAL A 398 -23.86 0.48 11.33
N HIS A 399 -23.59 -0.82 11.54
CA HIS A 399 -23.52 -1.42 12.86
C HIS A 399 -22.39 -0.78 13.70
N PHE A 400 -21.16 -0.71 13.18
CA PHE A 400 -20.03 -0.12 13.88
C PHE A 400 -20.20 1.39 14.13
N ALA A 401 -20.89 2.10 13.23
CA ALA A 401 -21.11 3.53 13.37
C ALA A 401 -22.19 3.89 14.41
N PHE A 402 -23.29 3.15 14.43
CA PHE A 402 -24.49 3.55 15.18
C PHE A 402 -24.93 2.54 16.26
N GLY A 403 -24.31 1.37 16.33
CA GLY A 403 -24.68 0.30 17.27
C GLY A 403 -26.07 -0.28 17.01
N TRP A 404 -26.59 -0.17 15.79
CA TRP A 404 -27.94 -0.63 15.46
C TRP A 404 -27.97 -2.15 15.25
N GLY A 405 -29.09 -2.77 15.65
CA GLY A 405 -29.36 -4.19 15.37
C GLY A 405 -29.79 -4.42 13.92
N ALA A 406 -29.68 -5.68 13.46
CA ALA A 406 -29.84 -6.09 12.06
C ALA A 406 -31.11 -5.54 11.37
N ASN A 407 -32.28 -5.62 12.02
CA ASN A 407 -33.53 -5.14 11.42
C ASN A 407 -33.52 -3.63 11.12
N LYS A 408 -32.94 -2.83 12.03
CA LYS A 408 -32.86 -1.37 11.86
C LYS A 408 -31.81 -1.00 10.80
N VAL A 409 -30.71 -1.75 10.74
CA VAL A 409 -29.69 -1.61 9.70
C VAL A 409 -30.29 -1.88 8.32
N GLU A 410 -31.05 -2.96 8.16
CA GLU A 410 -31.71 -3.28 6.88
C GLU A 410 -32.72 -2.23 6.46
N GLN A 411 -33.55 -1.75 7.40
CA GLN A 411 -34.50 -0.68 7.11
C GLN A 411 -33.78 0.59 6.64
N TYR A 412 -32.72 1.01 7.34
CA TYR A 412 -31.93 2.18 6.97
C TYR A 412 -31.32 2.06 5.57
N LEU A 413 -30.68 0.91 5.28
CA LEU A 413 -30.07 0.69 3.98
C LEU A 413 -31.12 0.66 2.86
N TRP A 414 -32.29 0.05 3.10
CA TRP A 414 -33.40 0.05 2.16
C TRP A 414 -33.93 1.47 1.90
N GLU A 415 -34.15 2.27 2.93
CA GLU A 415 -34.59 3.67 2.80
C GLU A 415 -33.58 4.50 2.01
N LEU A 416 -32.28 4.31 2.26
CA LEU A 416 -31.22 5.01 1.55
C LEU A 416 -31.15 4.59 0.08
N GLU A 417 -31.30 3.29 -0.24
CA GLU A 417 -31.37 2.80 -1.62
C GLU A 417 -32.53 3.40 -2.42
N GLN A 418 -33.69 3.62 -1.79
CA GLN A 418 -34.83 4.26 -2.47
C GLN A 418 -34.60 5.76 -2.74
N SER A 419 -33.58 6.37 -2.14
CA SER A 419 -33.25 7.79 -2.30
C SER A 419 -32.23 8.09 -3.40
N VAL A 420 -31.68 7.06 -4.04
CA VAL A 420 -30.61 7.10 -5.07
C VAL A 420 -31.18 6.73 -6.43
#